data_AF-A0A258YFI8-F1
#
_entry.id   AF-A0A258YFI8-F1
#
_cell.length_a   1.000
_cell.length_b   1.000
_cell.length_c   1.000
_cell.angle_alpha   90.00
_cell.angle_beta   90.00
_cell.angle_gamma   90.00
#
_symmetry.space_group_name_H-M   'P 1'
#
loop_
_entity.id
_entity.type
_entity.pdbx_description
1 polymer ?
#
loop_
_entity_poly.entity_id
_entity_poly.type
_entity_poly.pdbx_seq_one_letter_code
_entity_poly.pdbx_strand_id
1 'polypeptide(L)' 'NALIKANKRFDMIILPTQRHGFGDMTEYFFWKMSDYFSRYLIGDPTERPVDEVEMNRELELKKK' A
#
# COMPACT_ATOMS: atom_id res chain seq x y z
N ASN A 1 18.95 -7.14 -11.76
CA ASN A 1 17.72 -7.14 -12.60
C ASN A 1 17.38 -8.56 -13.13
N ALA A 2 17.52 -9.61 -12.32
CA ALA A 2 17.36 -11.00 -12.77
C ALA A 2 15.92 -11.33 -13.24
N LEU A 3 14.89 -10.88 -12.51
CA LEU A 3 13.49 -11.11 -12.87
C LEU A 3 13.12 -10.49 -14.22
N ILE A 4 13.58 -9.26 -14.49
CA ILE A 4 13.39 -8.57 -15.76
C ILE A 4 14.06 -9.36 -16.90
N LYS A 5 15.33 -9.75 -16.72
CA LYS A 5 16.06 -10.54 -17.72
C LYS A 5 15.40 -11.91 -17.99
N ALA A 6 14.73 -12.47 -17.00
CA ALA A 6 14.01 -13.74 -17.11
C ALA A 6 12.55 -13.60 -17.57
N ASN A 7 12.12 -12.39 -17.98
CA ASN A 7 10.74 -12.08 -18.37
C ASN A 7 9.70 -12.49 -17.31
N LYS A 8 10.03 -12.29 -16.03
CA LYS A 8 9.13 -12.56 -14.91
C LYS A 8 8.48 -11.25 -14.46
N ARG A 9 7.14 -11.27 -14.39
CA ARG A 9 6.34 -10.15 -13.88
C ARG A 9 6.49 -10.06 -12.36
N PHE A 10 6.62 -8.85 -11.85
CA PHE A 10 6.62 -8.56 -10.42
C PHE A 10 6.13 -7.13 -10.21
N ASP A 11 5.52 -6.91 -9.05
CA ASP A 11 5.20 -5.59 -8.54
C ASP A 11 6.15 -5.25 -7.39
N MET A 12 6.44 -3.97 -7.22
CA MET A 12 7.36 -3.48 -6.20
C MET A 12 6.80 -2.23 -5.55
N ILE A 13 6.84 -2.19 -4.22
CA ILE A 13 6.57 -1.00 -3.42
C ILE A 13 7.89 -0.58 -2.79
N ILE A 14 8.19 0.71 -2.88
CA ILE A 14 9.31 1.35 -2.19
C ILE A 14 8.69 2.30 -1.17
N LEU A 15 9.11 2.16 0.09
CA LEU A 15 8.79 3.11 1.16
C LEU A 15 10.00 4.05 1.32
N PRO A 16 9.93 5.28 0.80
CA PRO A 16 11.06 6.20 0.87
C PRO A 16 11.43 6.49 2.32
N THR A 17 12.69 6.83 2.58
CA THR A 17 13.24 7.19 3.91
C THR A 17 13.29 6.06 4.94
N GLN A 18 12.59 4.95 4.70
CA GLN A 18 12.47 3.84 5.63
C GLN A 18 13.62 2.82 5.50
N ARG A 19 14.10 2.27 6.64
CA ARG A 19 15.10 1.19 6.70
C ARG A 19 14.43 -0.20 6.65
N HIS A 20 14.89 -1.19 7.42
CA HIS A 20 14.36 -2.55 7.39
C HIS A 20 13.01 -2.73 8.14
N GLY A 21 12.65 -1.82 9.04
CA GLY A 21 11.31 -1.78 9.63
C GLY A 21 10.35 -0.93 8.79
N PHE A 22 9.07 -0.85 9.15
CA PHE A 22 8.12 0.03 8.46
C PHE A 22 7.98 1.43 9.09
N GLY A 23 8.33 1.59 10.37
CA GLY A 23 8.36 2.90 11.03
C GLY A 23 6.99 3.57 11.07
N ASP A 24 6.96 4.85 10.75
CA ASP A 24 5.75 5.68 10.61
C ASP A 24 4.87 5.26 9.41
N MET A 25 5.41 4.52 8.44
CA MET A 25 4.68 4.00 7.29
C MET A 25 4.02 2.63 7.53
N THR A 26 3.99 2.14 8.77
CA THR A 26 3.42 0.82 9.10
C THR A 26 1.95 0.70 8.67
N GLU A 27 1.14 1.69 9.02
CA GLU A 27 -0.29 1.68 8.71
C GLU A 27 -0.55 1.83 7.20
N TYR A 28 0.19 2.73 6.55
CA TYR A 28 0.15 2.89 5.10
C TYR A 28 0.46 1.57 4.38
N PHE A 29 1.55 0.89 4.78
CA PHE A 29 1.92 -0.39 4.19
C PHE A 29 0.84 -1.46 4.41
N PHE A 30 0.23 -1.50 5.60
CA PHE A 30 -0.86 -2.44 5.91
C PHE A 30 -2.04 -2.27 4.94
N TRP A 31 -2.51 -1.04 4.72
CA TRP A 31 -3.62 -0.78 3.81
C TRP A 31 -3.25 -1.06 2.34
N LYS A 32 -2.04 -0.67 1.89
CA LYS A 32 -1.57 -1.03 0.53
C LYS A 32 -1.53 -2.53 0.29
N MET A 33 -1.08 -3.32 1.27
CA MET A 33 -1.06 -4.78 1.17
C MET A 33 -2.48 -5.37 1.16
N SER A 34 -3.37 -4.84 2.00
CA SER A 34 -4.78 -5.27 2.05
C SER A 34 -5.50 -5.03 0.72
N ASP A 35 -5.27 -3.88 0.09
CA ASP A 35 -5.79 -3.57 -1.25
C ASP A 35 -5.24 -4.52 -2.32
N TYR A 36 -3.93 -4.79 -2.27
CA TYR A 36 -3.28 -5.68 -3.22
C TYR A 36 -3.88 -7.09 -3.16
N PHE A 37 -4.05 -7.64 -1.96
CA PHE A 37 -4.70 -8.95 -1.81
C PHE A 37 -6.18 -8.94 -2.13
N SER A 38 -6.92 -7.88 -1.77
CA SER A 38 -8.32 -7.73 -2.16
C SER A 38 -8.48 -7.81 -3.68
N ARG A 39 -7.60 -7.13 -4.43
CA ARG A 39 -7.63 -7.17 -5.90
C ARG A 39 -7.15 -8.50 -6.48
N TYR A 40 -6.01 -9.02 -6.05
CA TYR A 40 -5.32 -10.12 -6.76
C TYR A 40 -5.54 -11.50 -6.16
N LEU A 41 -5.92 -11.60 -4.88
CA LEU A 41 -6.23 -12.86 -4.22
C LEU A 41 -7.74 -13.10 -4.15
N ILE A 42 -8.51 -12.09 -3.72
CA ILE A 42 -9.97 -12.19 -3.60
C ILE A 42 -10.66 -11.91 -4.95
N GLY A 43 -10.02 -11.13 -5.82
CA GLY A 43 -10.56 -10.79 -7.13
C GLY A 43 -11.54 -9.61 -7.11
N ASP A 44 -11.49 -8.77 -6.07
CA ASP A 44 -12.36 -7.59 -5.95
C ASP A 44 -11.92 -6.48 -6.92
N PRO A 45 -12.74 -6.18 -7.96
CA PRO A 45 -12.40 -5.21 -8.99
C PRO A 45 -12.67 -3.76 -8.56
N THR A 46 -13.25 -3.52 -7.37
CA THR A 46 -13.63 -2.18 -6.91
C THR A 46 -12.44 -1.23 -6.96
N GLU A 47 -12.59 -0.05 -7.56
CA GLU A 47 -11.49 0.93 -7.58
C GLU A 47 -11.34 1.57 -6.20
N ARG A 48 -10.09 1.67 -5.73
CA ARG A 48 -9.79 2.31 -4.45
C ARG A 48 -9.52 3.79 -4.69
N PRO A 49 -10.02 4.70 -3.83
CA PRO A 49 -9.76 6.12 -3.97
C PRO A 49 -8.26 6.43 -3.86
N VAL A 50 -7.85 7.60 -4.34
CA VAL A 50 -6.47 8.06 -4.23
C VAL A 50 -6.09 8.33 -2.77
N ASP A 51 -7.04 8.84 -1.99
CA ASP A 51 -6.88 9.11 -0.57
C ASP A 51 -7.10 7.83 0.25
N GLU A 52 -6.17 7.55 1.17
CA GLU A 52 -6.29 6.44 2.12
C GLU A 52 -7.24 6.83 3.26
N VAL A 53 -8.54 6.68 3.00
CA VAL A 53 -9.61 7.14 3.91
C VAL A 53 -9.49 6.50 5.29
N GLU A 54 -9.07 5.24 5.36
CA GLU A 54 -8.96 4.50 6.62
C GLU A 54 -7.93 5.13 7.56
N MET A 55 -6.75 5.53 7.06
CA MET A 55 -5.74 6.25 7.86
C MET A 55 -6.23 7.62 8.33
N ASN A 56 -7.04 8.29 7.51
CA ASN A 56 -7.57 9.61 7.85
C ASN A 56 -8.66 9.57 8.93
N ARG A 57 -9.28 8.40 9.19
CA ARG A 57 -10.31 8.26 10.24
C ARG A 57 -9.74 8.38 11.65
N GLU A 58 -8.47 8.02 11.83
CA GLU A 58 -7.81 8.08 13.14
C GLU A 58 -7.31 9.49 13.49
N LEU A 59 -7.23 10.38 12.49
CA LEU A 59 -6.80 11.75 12.68
C LEU A 59 -7.95 12.63 13.22
N GLU A 60 -7.73 13.27 14.37
CA GLU A 60 -8.67 14.25 14.89
C GLU A 60 -8.81 15.44 13.92
N LEU A 61 -10.04 15.70 13.46
CA LEU A 61 -10.35 16.89 12.69
C LEU A 61 -10.22 18.12 13.59
N LYS A 62 -9.17 18.93 13.38
CA LYS A 62 -9.09 20.25 14.00
C LYS A 62 -10.29 21.08 13.54
N LYS A 63 -11.19 21.41 14.46
CA LYS A 63 -12.28 22.35 14.21
C LYS A 63 -11.67 23.67 13.76
N LYS A 64 -12.13 24.15 12.60
CA LYS A 64 -11.76 25.43 12.01
C LYS A 64 -12.34 26.59 12.83
#